data_AF-A0A8J5NBW5-F1
#
_entry.id   AF-A0A8J5NBW5-F1
#
_cell.length_a   1.000
_cell.length_b   1.000
_cell.length_c   1.000
_cell.angle_alpha   90.00
_cell.angle_beta   90.00
_cell.angle_gamma   90.00
#
_symmetry.space_group_name_H-M   'P 1'
#
loop_
_entity.id
_entity.type
_entity.pdbx_description
1 polymer ?
#
loop_
_entity_poly.entity_id
_entity_poly.type
_entity_poly.pdbx_seq_one_letter_code
_entity_poly.pdbx_strand_id
1 'polypeptide(L)'
;MAIDLLHGTENFVIPHMPGERLKIRIGIHTGPAVAGVIGTKTPRYCLFGDSVNLAAKIESTGLPFKIHISQDTKDCLDRVGGFIVKLRGELEIKGRGVMDTYWLTGKHGVLPDRRRYSNKDDDLEFMADNPHSEAARRGKDGPTTHQTSFFRRTISLCKDFLG
;
A
#
# COMPACT_ATOMS: atom_id res chain seq x y z
N MET A 1 7.34 1.16 8.44
CA MET A 1 7.08 1.11 6.98
C MET A 1 5.87 1.95 6.57
N ALA A 2 4.62 1.59 6.90
CA ALA A 2 3.45 2.33 6.39
C ALA A 2 3.46 3.83 6.78
N ILE A 3 3.81 4.15 8.03
CA ILE A 3 3.95 5.53 8.51
C ILE A 3 5.06 6.27 7.74
N ASP A 4 6.21 5.63 7.55
CA ASP A 4 7.35 6.22 6.83
C ASP A 4 7.01 6.51 5.36
N LEU A 5 6.24 5.62 4.72
CA LEU A 5 5.81 5.77 3.35
C LEU A 5 4.84 6.95 3.21
N LEU A 6 3.91 7.10 4.15
CA LEU A 6 3.02 8.25 4.21
C LEU A 6 3.80 9.56 4.33
N HIS A 7 4.77 9.63 5.25
CA HIS A 7 5.65 10.80 5.40
C HIS A 7 6.48 11.08 4.14
N GLY A 8 7.02 10.04 3.49
CA GLY A 8 7.77 10.19 2.24
C GLY A 8 6.92 10.78 1.11
N THR A 9 5.64 10.41 1.04
CA THR A 9 4.72 10.95 0.02
C THR A 9 4.32 12.40 0.25
N GLU A 10 4.45 12.93 1.47
CA GLU A 10 4.09 14.34 1.74
C GLU A 10 4.99 15.34 1.01
N ASN A 11 6.26 14.96 0.79
CA ASN A 11 7.28 15.78 0.13
C ASN A 11 7.50 15.43 -1.34
N PHE A 12 6.79 14.42 -1.85
CA PHE A 12 6.93 13.99 -3.24
C PHE A 12 6.14 14.90 -4.17
N VAL A 13 6.85 15.56 -5.10
CA VAL A 13 6.27 16.42 -6.13
C VAL A 13 6.23 15.67 -7.45
N ILE A 14 5.07 15.70 -8.11
CA ILE A 14 4.90 15.08 -9.43
C ILE A 14 5.48 16.04 -10.49
N PRO A 15 6.50 15.63 -11.28
CA PRO A 15 7.21 16.55 -12.19
C PRO A 15 6.30 17.26 -13.21
N HIS A 16 5.27 16.59 -13.69
CA HIS A 16 4.31 17.11 -14.67
C HIS A 16 3.08 17.77 -14.02
N MET A 17 3.00 17.79 -12.68
CA MET A 17 1.86 18.32 -11.93
C MET A 17 2.30 18.85 -10.54
N PRO A 18 3.06 19.95 -10.50
CA PRO A 18 3.70 20.43 -9.28
C PRO A 18 2.72 20.98 -8.22
N GLY A 19 1.46 21.25 -8.61
CA GLY A 19 0.42 21.73 -7.70
C GLY A 19 -0.36 20.63 -6.97
N GLU A 20 -0.19 19.36 -7.37
CA GLU A 20 -0.89 18.24 -6.75
C GLU A 20 0.03 17.36 -5.91
N ARG A 21 -0.50 16.89 -4.78
CA ARG A 21 0.19 15.95 -3.89
C ARG A 21 -0.26 14.52 -4.19
N LEU A 22 0.70 13.59 -4.20
CA LEU A 22 0.41 12.17 -4.34
C LEU A 22 -0.38 11.66 -3.13
N LYS A 23 -1.67 11.35 -3.32
CA LYS A 23 -2.55 10.85 -2.26
C LYS A 23 -2.57 9.32 -2.27
N ILE A 24 -1.97 8.70 -1.26
CA ILE A 24 -2.03 7.24 -1.09
C ILE A 24 -3.09 6.84 -0.07
N ARG A 25 -3.62 5.62 -0.22
CA ARG A 25 -4.44 4.93 0.79
C ARG A 25 -3.72 3.66 1.20
N ILE A 26 -3.75 3.34 2.49
CA ILE A 26 -3.09 2.15 3.03
C ILE A 26 -4.11 1.42 3.91
N GLY A 27 -4.30 0.13 3.66
CA GLY A 27 -5.09 -0.76 4.51
C GLY A 27 -4.24 -1.90 5.06
N ILE A 28 -4.39 -2.21 6.36
CA ILE A 28 -3.63 -3.26 7.04
C ILE A 28 -4.60 -4.19 7.78
N HIS A 29 -4.39 -5.49 7.60
CA HIS A 29 -5.08 -6.54 8.33
C HIS A 29 -4.09 -7.65 8.69
N THR A 30 -4.28 -8.30 9.84
CA THR A 30 -3.47 -9.41 10.31
C THR A 30 -4.30 -10.69 10.35
N GLY A 31 -3.82 -11.74 9.70
CA GLY A 31 -4.42 -13.06 9.75
C GLY A 31 -3.74 -14.06 8.81
N PRO A 32 -4.22 -15.31 8.77
CA PRO A 32 -3.59 -16.38 8.00
C PRO A 32 -3.70 -16.15 6.49
N ALA A 33 -2.65 -16.51 5.76
CA ALA A 33 -2.60 -16.48 4.31
C ALA A 33 -1.74 -17.62 3.77
N VAL A 34 -2.02 -18.04 2.54
CA VAL A 34 -1.25 -19.05 1.81
C VAL A 34 -0.49 -18.36 0.68
N ALA A 35 0.80 -18.67 0.53
CA ALA A 35 1.63 -18.17 -0.56
C ALA A 35 1.88 -19.27 -1.60
N GLY A 36 1.96 -18.91 -2.87
CA GLY A 36 2.28 -19.84 -3.95
C GLY A 36 2.76 -19.17 -5.22
N VAL A 37 3.33 -19.95 -6.14
CA VAL A 37 3.72 -19.51 -7.48
C VAL A 37 2.65 -19.97 -8.47
N ILE A 38 2.13 -19.03 -9.26
CA ILE A 38 1.13 -19.30 -10.30
C ILE A 38 1.77 -19.17 -11.69
N GLY A 39 1.49 -20.13 -12.55
CA GLY A 39 1.85 -20.09 -13.97
C GLY A 39 3.22 -20.70 -14.26
N THR A 40 3.29 -21.57 -15.27
CA THR A 40 4.53 -22.28 -15.63
C THR A 40 5.45 -21.45 -16.51
N LYS A 41 4.90 -20.68 -17.47
CA LYS A 41 5.68 -19.87 -18.41
C LYS A 41 6.03 -18.48 -17.88
N THR A 42 5.16 -17.91 -17.04
CA THR A 42 5.37 -16.60 -16.41
C THR A 42 5.03 -16.71 -14.91
N PRO A 43 5.95 -17.23 -14.09
CA PRO A 43 5.69 -17.48 -12.68
C PRO A 43 5.43 -16.18 -11.92
N ARG A 44 4.34 -16.13 -11.16
CA ARG A 44 3.96 -15.00 -10.30
C ARG A 44 3.81 -15.47 -8.86
N TYR A 45 4.50 -14.82 -7.94
CA TYR A 45 4.26 -15.02 -6.50
C TYR A 45 2.93 -14.38 -6.11
N CYS A 46 2.06 -15.16 -5.48
CA CYS A 46 0.73 -14.74 -5.10
C CYS A 46 0.41 -15.16 -3.66
N LEU A 47 -0.35 -14.32 -2.96
CA LEU A 47 -0.88 -14.58 -1.63
C LEU A 47 -2.40 -14.74 -1.73
N PHE A 48 -2.94 -15.73 -1.01
CA PHE A 48 -4.35 -16.09 -1.00
C PHE A 48 -4.87 -16.24 0.42
N GLY A 49 -6.19 -16.11 0.57
CA GLY A 49 -6.89 -16.30 1.85
C GLY A 49 -7.86 -15.17 2.15
N ASP A 50 -8.71 -15.38 3.16
CA ASP A 50 -9.70 -14.36 3.53
C ASP A 50 -9.06 -13.10 4.12
N SER A 51 -7.87 -13.23 4.73
CA SER A 51 -7.14 -12.09 5.28
C SER A 51 -6.66 -11.13 4.20
N VAL A 52 -6.24 -11.60 3.02
CA VAL A 52 -5.85 -10.69 1.93
C VAL A 52 -7.05 -9.96 1.33
N ASN A 53 -8.21 -10.62 1.26
CA ASN A 53 -9.47 -10.00 0.83
C ASN A 53 -9.93 -8.94 1.83
N LEU A 54 -9.80 -9.23 3.13
CA LEU A 54 -10.12 -8.28 4.19
C LEU A 54 -9.18 -7.08 4.17
N ALA A 55 -7.86 -7.27 4.01
CA ALA A 55 -6.90 -6.18 3.86
C ALA A 55 -7.25 -5.25 2.69
N ALA A 56 -7.57 -5.82 1.53
CA ALA A 56 -8.02 -5.07 0.36
C ALA A 56 -9.32 -4.30 0.65
N LYS A 57 -10.24 -4.89 1.42
CA LYS A 57 -11.47 -4.21 1.82
C LYS A 57 -11.17 -3.02 2.73
N ILE A 58 -10.35 -3.21 3.76
CA ILE A 58 -9.88 -2.14 4.65
C ILE A 58 -9.26 -0.99 3.84
N GLU A 59 -8.34 -1.28 2.92
CA GLU A 59 -7.70 -0.28 2.05
C GLU A 59 -8.72 0.49 1.19
N SER A 60 -9.64 -0.24 0.54
CA SER A 60 -10.65 0.36 -0.33
C SER A 60 -11.65 1.26 0.40
N THR A 61 -11.90 1.00 1.69
CA THR A 61 -12.80 1.80 2.56
C THR A 61 -12.06 2.89 3.34
N GLY A 62 -10.74 2.98 3.15
CA GLY A 62 -9.87 3.95 3.78
C GLY A 62 -10.02 5.34 3.17
N LEU A 63 -9.54 6.34 3.92
CA LEU A 63 -9.47 7.71 3.45
C LEU A 63 -8.08 8.00 2.86
N PRO A 64 -7.97 8.89 1.85
CA PRO A 64 -6.66 9.35 1.37
C PRO A 64 -5.81 9.92 2.50
N PHE A 65 -4.49 9.72 2.43
CA PHE A 65 -3.53 10.10 3.45
C PHE A 65 -3.75 9.49 4.85
N LYS A 66 -4.49 8.39 4.95
CA LYS A 66 -4.67 7.67 6.21
C LYS A 66 -4.33 6.20 6.09
N ILE A 67 -3.88 5.64 7.21
CA ILE A 67 -3.62 4.22 7.36
C ILE A 67 -4.80 3.61 8.11
N HIS A 68 -5.58 2.80 7.41
CA HIS A 68 -6.75 2.09 7.95
C HIS A 68 -6.32 0.71 8.43
N ILE A 69 -6.69 0.33 9.65
CA ILE A 69 -6.35 -0.98 10.21
C ILE A 69 -7.59 -1.70 10.75
N SER A 70 -7.57 -3.03 10.71
CA SER A 70 -8.59 -3.90 11.33
C SER A 70 -8.41 -4.02 12.85
N GLN A 71 -9.45 -4.50 13.54
CA GLN A 71 -9.39 -4.88 14.97
C GLN A 71 -8.21 -5.83 15.26
N ASP A 72 -8.06 -6.92 14.50
CA ASP A 72 -6.97 -7.90 14.74
C ASP A 72 -5.57 -7.27 14.67
N THR A 73 -5.40 -6.30 13.76
CA THR A 73 -4.14 -5.58 13.61
C THR A 73 -3.90 -4.69 14.81
N LYS A 74 -4.94 -3.97 15.28
CA LYS A 74 -4.88 -3.15 16.48
C LYS A 74 -4.48 -4.00 17.69
N ASP A 75 -5.07 -5.18 17.87
CA ASP A 75 -4.73 -6.05 19.01
C ASP A 75 -3.30 -6.61 18.92
N CYS A 76 -2.78 -6.80 17.71
CA CYS A 76 -1.35 -7.09 17.53
C CYS A 76 -0.46 -5.89 17.86
N LEU A 77 -0.83 -4.68 17.43
CA LEU A 77 -0.09 -3.46 17.71
C LEU A 77 -0.07 -3.11 19.20
N ASP A 78 -1.17 -3.33 19.91
CA ASP A 78 -1.26 -3.09 21.35
C ASP A 78 -0.31 -4.00 22.13
N ARG A 79 -0.17 -5.26 21.70
CA ARG A 79 0.79 -6.21 22.30
C ARG A 79 2.24 -5.80 22.06
N VAL A 80 2.55 -5.27 20.88
CA VAL A 80 3.90 -4.75 20.57
C VAL A 80 4.16 -3.43 21.29
N GLY A 81 3.14 -2.60 21.45
CA GLY A 81 3.21 -1.28 22.06
C GLY A 81 3.85 -0.23 21.15
N GLY A 82 3.79 1.01 21.61
CA GLY A 82 4.45 2.14 20.96
C GLY A 82 3.77 2.66 19.70
N PHE A 83 2.51 2.31 19.41
CA PHE A 83 1.76 2.85 18.29
C PHE A 83 0.58 3.70 18.77
N ILE A 84 0.25 4.74 17.99
CA ILE A 84 -0.89 5.62 18.27
C ILE A 84 -2.01 5.22 17.31
N VAL A 85 -3.10 4.74 17.88
CA VAL A 85 -4.29 4.29 17.15
C VAL A 85 -5.52 5.07 17.61
N LYS A 86 -6.44 5.35 16.69
CA LYS A 86 -7.70 6.04 16.97
C LYS A 86 -8.87 5.26 16.40
N LEU A 87 -9.93 5.08 17.19
CA LEU A 87 -11.16 4.44 16.71
C LEU A 87 -11.74 5.24 15.52
N ARG A 88 -12.00 4.54 14.41
CA ARG A 88 -12.72 5.07 13.25
C ARG A 88 -14.23 4.85 13.41
N GLY A 89 -14.59 3.71 13.99
CA GLY A 89 -15.95 3.21 14.13
C GLY A 89 -16.16 1.91 13.35
N GLU A 90 -17.40 1.50 13.33
CA GLU A 90 -17.86 0.25 12.74
C GLU A 90 -17.77 0.26 11.20
N LEU A 91 -17.45 -0.90 10.65
CA LEU A 91 -17.43 -1.15 9.21
C LEU A 91 -18.13 -2.48 8.91
N GLU A 92 -19.14 -2.43 8.06
CA GLU A 92 -19.80 -3.63 7.56
C GLU A 92 -18.98 -4.29 6.45
N ILE A 93 -18.64 -5.57 6.66
CA ILE A 93 -17.90 -6.39 5.71
C ILE A 93 -18.73 -7.60 5.33
N LYS A 94 -18.94 -7.73 4.01
CA LYS A 94 -19.64 -8.87 3.42
C LYS A 94 -19.00 -10.19 3.87
N GLY A 95 -19.80 -11.05 4.49
CA GLY A 95 -19.37 -12.37 4.95
C GLY A 95 -18.71 -12.40 6.34
N ARG A 96 -18.46 -11.26 6.99
CA ARG A 96 -17.96 -11.20 8.38
C ARG A 96 -18.85 -10.39 9.32
N GLY A 97 -19.77 -9.59 8.79
CA GLY A 97 -20.64 -8.72 9.59
C GLY A 97 -19.99 -7.38 9.89
N VAL A 98 -20.46 -6.73 10.95
CA VAL A 98 -19.97 -5.44 11.40
C VAL A 98 -18.76 -5.64 12.31
N MET A 99 -17.70 -4.87 12.09
CA MET A 99 -16.52 -4.90 12.96
C MET A 99 -15.94 -3.50 13.17
N ASP A 100 -15.32 -3.30 14.32
CA ASP A 100 -14.61 -2.06 14.60
C ASP A 100 -13.33 -1.93 13.80
N THR A 101 -13.06 -0.70 13.39
CA THR A 101 -11.86 -0.35 12.64
C THR A 101 -11.20 0.90 13.19
N TYR A 102 -9.91 1.06 12.88
CA TYR A 102 -9.08 2.08 13.49
C TYR A 102 -8.22 2.81 12.44
N TRP A 103 -7.82 4.01 12.80
CA TRP A 103 -6.77 4.77 12.13
C TRP A 103 -5.46 4.60 12.87
N LEU A 104 -4.40 4.19 12.17
CA LEU A 104 -3.04 4.26 12.68
C LEU A 104 -2.48 5.66 12.36
N THR A 105 -2.16 6.44 13.39
CA THR A 105 -1.73 7.84 13.24
C THR A 105 -0.26 8.07 13.52
N GLY A 106 0.43 7.17 14.22
CA GLY A 106 1.83 7.36 14.53
C GLY A 106 2.46 6.27 15.38
N LYS A 107 3.72 6.50 15.78
CA LYS A 107 4.50 5.64 16.66
C LYS A 107 5.14 6.49 17.77
N HIS A 108 5.04 6.06 19.02
CA HIS A 108 5.69 6.69 20.17
C HIS A 108 7.21 6.46 20.10
N GLY A 109 8.01 7.49 20.36
CA GLY A 109 9.47 7.39 20.42
C GLY A 109 10.21 7.37 19.08
N VAL A 110 9.53 7.52 17.94
CA VAL A 110 10.17 7.82 16.66
C VAL A 110 9.88 9.27 16.33
N LEU A 111 10.77 10.18 16.76
CA LEU A 111 10.96 11.40 15.99
C LEU A 111 11.25 10.92 14.56
N PRO A 112 10.57 11.43 13.52
CA PRO A 112 11.00 11.13 12.16
C PRO A 112 12.47 11.50 12.12
N ASP A 113 13.32 10.54 11.74
CA ASP A 113 14.70 10.86 11.39
C ASP A 113 14.63 11.77 10.18
N ARG A 114 14.53 13.07 10.46
CA ARG A 114 14.37 14.15 9.49
C ARG A 114 15.56 14.15 8.51
N ARG A 115 16.66 13.48 8.88
CA ARG A 115 17.91 13.43 8.12
C ARG A 115 17.89 12.47 6.93
N ARG A 116 16.93 11.55 6.79
CA ARG A 116 16.91 10.64 5.63
C ARG A 116 16.22 11.20 4.38
N TYR A 117 15.49 12.30 4.51
CA TYR A 117 14.76 12.92 3.39
C TYR A 117 14.90 14.45 3.34
N SER A 118 15.93 14.99 3.99
CA SER A 118 16.36 16.38 3.81
C SER A 118 17.87 16.46 3.60
N ASN A 119 18.35 15.99 2.46
CA ASN A 119 19.57 16.55 1.90
C ASN A 119 19.13 17.30 0.64
N LYS A 120 18.97 18.62 0.77
CA LYS A 120 18.78 19.53 -0.37
C LYS A 120 20.12 19.93 -1.01
N ASP A 121 21.22 19.32 -0.59
CA ASP A 121 22.57 19.72 -0.99
C ASP A 121 23.38 18.59 -1.69
N ASP A 122 22.84 17.36 -1.81
CA ASP A 122 23.53 16.23 -2.49
C ASP A 122 23.06 16.02 -3.95
N ASP A 123 22.06 16.77 -4.43
CA ASP A 123 21.45 16.56 -5.76
C ASP A 123 22.27 17.16 -6.94
N LEU A 124 23.41 17.81 -6.66
CA LEU A 124 24.22 18.48 -7.67
C LEU A 124 25.43 17.68 -8.18
N GLU A 125 25.81 16.56 -7.55
CA GLU A 125 26.96 15.75 -8.00
C GLU A 125 26.59 14.45 -8.72
N PHE A 126 25.34 13.97 -8.66
CA PHE A 126 24.97 12.70 -9.31
C PHE A 126 24.37 12.84 -10.72
N MET A 127 24.24 14.07 -11.24
CA MET A 127 23.68 14.33 -12.58
C MET A 127 24.71 14.39 -13.71
N ALA A 128 26.02 14.27 -13.44
CA ALA A 128 27.03 14.47 -14.48
C ALA A 128 27.33 13.23 -15.35
N ASP A 129 27.16 11.99 -14.87
CA ASP A 129 27.70 10.80 -15.56
C ASP A 129 26.72 9.63 -15.74
N ASN A 130 25.46 9.87 -16.15
CA ASN A 130 24.58 8.77 -16.57
C ASN A 130 24.26 8.81 -18.08
N PRO A 131 24.97 8.03 -18.92
CA PRO A 131 24.83 8.04 -20.38
C PRO A 131 23.58 7.32 -20.93
N HIS A 132 22.56 7.05 -20.13
CA HIS A 132 21.38 6.28 -20.56
C HIS A 132 20.12 7.08 -20.92
N SER A 133 20.22 8.40 -21.15
CA SER A 133 19.06 9.28 -21.38
C SER A 133 18.43 9.22 -22.79
N GLU A 134 18.86 8.37 -23.72
CA GLU A 134 18.32 8.38 -25.09
C GLU A 134 17.27 7.29 -25.43
N ALA A 135 17.03 6.30 -24.57
CA ALA A 135 16.15 5.17 -24.94
C ALA A 135 14.65 5.37 -24.70
N ALA A 136 14.20 6.45 -24.04
CA ALA A 136 12.80 6.60 -23.61
C ALA A 136 11.90 7.40 -24.58
N ARG A 137 12.35 7.68 -25.82
CA ARG A 137 11.55 8.37 -26.84
C ARG A 137 11.01 7.38 -27.88
N ARG A 138 9.93 6.64 -27.58
CA ARG A 138 8.97 6.11 -28.59
C ARG A 138 7.74 5.43 -27.95
N GLY A 139 6.55 5.95 -28.28
CA GLY A 139 5.22 5.29 -28.23
C GLY A 139 4.54 5.28 -26.85
N LYS A 140 3.56 6.14 -26.53
CA LYS A 140 2.16 6.30 -26.99
C LYS A 140 1.17 5.19 -26.57
N ASP A 141 0.18 5.63 -25.79
CA ASP A 141 -1.21 5.20 -25.61
C ASP A 141 -1.54 3.84 -24.96
N GLY A 142 -2.19 3.89 -23.79
CA GLY A 142 -2.88 2.75 -23.16
C GLY A 142 -3.70 3.15 -21.90
N PRO A 143 -4.92 2.64 -21.68
CA PRO A 143 -5.89 3.22 -20.76
C PRO A 143 -5.60 2.89 -19.29
N THR A 144 -5.55 3.93 -18.46
CA THR A 144 -5.43 3.89 -17.00
C THR A 144 -6.73 3.45 -16.33
N THR A 145 -7.07 2.15 -16.35
CA THR A 145 -8.07 1.57 -15.43
C THR A 145 -7.91 0.04 -15.32
N HIS A 146 -6.77 -0.46 -14.82
CA HIS A 146 -6.54 -1.91 -14.81
C HIS A 146 -5.78 -2.49 -13.60
N GLN A 147 -5.83 -1.84 -12.43
CA GLN A 147 -5.16 -2.39 -11.22
C GLN A 147 -6.11 -3.01 -10.18
N THR A 148 -7.38 -2.63 -10.13
CA THR A 148 -8.37 -3.29 -9.24
C THR A 148 -8.98 -4.56 -9.86
N SER A 149 -8.83 -4.78 -11.17
CA SER A 149 -9.33 -5.98 -11.86
C SER A 149 -8.37 -7.17 -11.82
N PHE A 150 -7.08 -6.95 -11.55
CA PHE A 150 -6.08 -8.03 -11.54
C PHE A 150 -6.25 -8.96 -10.33
N PHE A 151 -6.52 -8.39 -9.14
CA PHE A 151 -6.77 -9.18 -7.94
C PHE A 151 -8.06 -10.02 -8.05
N ARG A 152 -9.10 -9.48 -8.71
CA ARG A 152 -10.33 -10.23 -9.00
C ARG A 152 -10.16 -11.29 -10.09
N ARG A 153 -9.36 -11.04 -11.13
CA ARG A 153 -9.12 -12.02 -12.21
C ARG A 153 -8.26 -13.19 -11.75
N THR A 154 -7.27 -12.98 -10.88
CA THR A 154 -6.47 -14.10 -10.36
C THR A 154 -7.28 -15.04 -9.46
N ILE A 155 -8.24 -14.52 -8.68
CA ILE A 155 -9.16 -15.38 -7.90
C ILE A 155 -10.10 -16.17 -8.83
N SER A 156 -10.56 -15.57 -9.94
CA SER A 156 -11.40 -16.26 -10.93
C SER A 156 -10.65 -17.38 -11.64
N LEU A 157 -9.39 -17.15 -12.04
CA LEU A 157 -8.54 -18.15 -12.70
C LEU A 157 -8.22 -19.36 -11.82
N CYS A 158 -8.22 -19.21 -10.48
CA CYS A 158 -8.01 -20.33 -9.57
C CYS A 158 -9.27 -21.19 -9.36
N LYS A 159 -10.49 -20.67 -9.63
CA LYS A 159 -11.70 -21.51 -9.61
C LYS A 159 -11.71 -22.52 -10.77
N ASP A 160 -11.09 -22.18 -11.89
CA ASP A 160 -10.97 -23.06 -13.07
C ASP A 160 -9.88 -24.13 -12.94
N PHE A 161 -9.09 -24.13 -11.84
CA PHE A 161 -8.02 -25.12 -11.60
C PHE A 161 -8.35 -26.12 -10.48
N LEU A 162 -9.50 -25.97 -9.82
CA LEU A 162 -9.98 -26.87 -8.75
C LEU A 162 -11.35 -27.52 -9.10
N GLY A 163 -11.65 -27.66 -10.40
CA GLY A 163 -12.82 -28.39 -10.92
C GLY A 163 -12.46 -29.22 -12.13
#